data_AF-A0A849YY43-F1
#
_entry.id   AF-A0A849YY43-F1
#
_cell.length_a   1.000
_cell.length_b   1.000
_cell.length_c   1.000
_cell.angle_alpha   90.00
_cell.angle_beta   90.00
_cell.angle_gamma   90.00
#
_symmetry.space_group_name_H-M   'P 1'
#
loop_
_entity.id
_entity.type
_entity.pdbx_description
1 polymer ?
#
loop_
_entity_poly.entity_id
_entity_poly.type
_entity_poly.pdbx_seq_one_letter_code
_entity_poly.pdbx_strand_id
1 'polypeptide(L)'
;MRGLAPAAAIAIAHLAIAGSAAAAEPPPYPSEYLVHEGEGFVVAYHPGARERVRALLPQLSQIRNELRAAVGSEVLSEVHVRVVALSLELPRVAPETPDLESGGAFSADQRLVVVSGETSASTGGLERALRHQLAHLALAEASGGAEIPGWFGEGFAVNFSRESRGARLSSIELAVLSGEPPSLSALSSEGTAESSAGDEHRAFAADFARFASLEPERVPALVSSLRGGLPFDRALESAFGARAATIDRSWREDVSRRYAFFPVALLGLLMWLAIFVVGKIRKRRAAAASSERTSTRPRRLRARVIHRRLETRGLEASAARRDGVSVPKVEHDGNWHTLH
;
A
#
# COMPACT_ATOMS: atom_id res chain seq x y z
N MET A 1 8.45 -19.14 -46.05
CA MET A 1 7.22 -18.32 -46.02
C MET A 1 6.24 -19.01 -45.08
N ARG A 2 6.20 -18.61 -43.81
CA ARG A 2 5.26 -19.13 -42.80
C ARG A 2 4.37 -17.95 -42.41
N GLY A 3 3.08 -18.06 -42.72
CA GLY A 3 2.08 -17.06 -42.36
C GLY A 3 1.90 -17.01 -40.85
N LEU A 4 2.02 -15.81 -40.27
CA LEU A 4 1.49 -15.53 -38.95
C LEU A 4 -0.03 -15.42 -39.07
N ALA A 5 -0.74 -16.21 -38.25
CA ALA A 5 -2.16 -16.02 -38.00
C ALA A 5 -2.37 -14.70 -37.23
N PRO A 6 -3.46 -13.97 -37.47
CA PRO A 6 -3.77 -12.77 -36.72
C PRO A 6 -4.18 -13.14 -35.28
N ALA A 7 -3.63 -12.41 -34.31
CA ALA A 7 -4.01 -12.49 -32.91
C ALA A 7 -5.50 -12.14 -32.76
N ALA A 8 -6.26 -13.01 -32.10
CA ALA A 8 -7.64 -12.76 -31.75
C ALA A 8 -7.70 -11.64 -30.70
N ALA A 9 -8.25 -10.48 -31.10
CA ALA A 9 -8.64 -9.45 -30.16
C ALA A 9 -9.88 -9.96 -29.38
N ILE A 10 -9.76 -10.04 -28.06
CA ILE A 10 -10.90 -10.33 -27.18
C ILE A 10 -11.75 -9.06 -27.16
N ALA A 11 -12.87 -9.10 -27.89
CA ALA A 11 -13.90 -8.07 -27.85
C ALA A 11 -14.69 -8.26 -26.55
N ILE A 12 -14.61 -7.28 -25.64
CA ILE A 12 -15.55 -7.18 -24.52
C ILE A 12 -16.92 -6.91 -25.13
N ALA A 13 -17.85 -7.84 -24.94
CA ALA A 13 -19.21 -7.72 -25.45
C ALA A 13 -19.93 -6.58 -24.74
N HIS A 14 -20.13 -5.47 -25.45
CA HIS A 14 -21.00 -4.39 -25.04
C HIS A 14 -22.46 -4.84 -25.18
N LEU A 15 -23.18 -4.88 -24.05
CA LEU A 15 -24.64 -4.92 -24.08
C LEU A 15 -25.16 -3.55 -23.62
N ALA A 16 -25.66 -2.77 -24.58
CA ALA A 16 -26.44 -1.58 -24.31
C ALA A 16 -27.81 -2.01 -23.78
N ILE A 17 -28.14 -1.64 -22.54
CA ILE A 17 -29.47 -1.88 -21.96
C ILE A 17 -30.26 -0.57 -22.04
N ALA A 18 -31.16 -0.51 -23.01
CA ALA A 18 -32.20 0.51 -23.06
C ALA A 18 -33.41 0.06 -22.23
N GLY A 19 -33.79 0.88 -21.25
CA GLY A 19 -35.08 0.78 -20.56
C GLY A 19 -35.12 -0.26 -19.44
N SER A 20 -35.97 0.01 -18.46
CA SER A 20 -36.26 -0.82 -17.28
C SER A 20 -36.79 -2.22 -17.66
N ALA A 21 -35.93 -3.09 -18.19
CA ALA A 21 -36.20 -4.51 -18.27
C ALA A 21 -36.16 -5.07 -16.85
N ALA A 22 -37.15 -5.91 -16.50
CA ALA A 22 -37.07 -6.72 -15.30
C ALA A 22 -35.76 -7.51 -15.36
N ALA A 23 -34.99 -7.52 -14.26
CA ALA A 23 -33.74 -8.27 -14.19
C ALA A 23 -33.99 -9.71 -14.62
N ALA A 24 -33.13 -10.25 -15.49
CA ALA A 24 -33.22 -11.63 -15.92
C ALA A 24 -33.07 -12.52 -14.69
N GLU A 25 -33.90 -13.56 -14.59
CA GLU A 25 -33.80 -14.50 -13.47
C GLU A 25 -32.42 -15.18 -13.51
N PRO A 26 -31.67 -15.20 -12.41
CA PRO A 26 -30.38 -15.87 -12.39
C PRO A 26 -30.55 -17.37 -12.61
N PRO A 27 -29.58 -18.04 -13.25
CA PRO A 27 -29.61 -19.49 -13.41
C PRO A 27 -29.73 -20.21 -12.05
N PRO A 28 -30.38 -21.37 -12.02
CA PRO A 28 -30.50 -22.17 -10.81
C PRO A 28 -29.11 -22.63 -10.35
N TYR A 29 -28.88 -22.60 -9.03
CA TYR A 29 -27.66 -23.15 -8.45
C TYR A 29 -27.77 -24.68 -8.31
N PRO A 30 -26.63 -25.39 -8.28
CA PRO A 30 -26.60 -26.83 -8.03
C PRO A 30 -27.30 -27.22 -6.72
N SER A 31 -27.99 -28.35 -6.70
CA SER A 31 -28.75 -28.84 -5.54
C SER A 31 -27.91 -29.05 -4.28
N GLU A 32 -26.61 -29.30 -4.46
CA GLU A 32 -25.62 -29.51 -3.43
C GLU A 32 -25.14 -28.20 -2.78
N TYR A 33 -25.48 -27.04 -3.36
CA TYR A 33 -25.11 -25.75 -2.79
C TYR A 33 -25.93 -25.43 -1.55
N LEU A 34 -25.25 -24.84 -0.57
CA LEU A 34 -25.90 -24.26 0.60
C LEU A 34 -26.38 -22.86 0.24
N VAL A 35 -27.53 -22.46 0.77
CA VAL A 35 -28.16 -21.18 0.47
C VAL A 35 -28.36 -20.39 1.75
N HIS A 36 -28.09 -19.09 1.67
CA HIS A 36 -28.42 -18.12 2.70
C HIS A 36 -29.17 -16.95 2.07
N GLU A 37 -30.37 -16.68 2.56
CA GLU A 37 -31.18 -15.53 2.17
C GLU A 37 -31.13 -14.50 3.29
N GLY A 38 -30.75 -13.27 2.94
CA GLY A 38 -30.64 -12.14 3.86
C GLY A 38 -31.16 -10.86 3.20
N GLU A 39 -30.97 -9.71 3.87
CA GLU A 39 -31.44 -8.38 3.46
C GLU A 39 -31.07 -8.02 2.00
N GLY A 40 -31.82 -8.48 1.01
CA GLY A 40 -31.52 -8.26 -0.42
C GLY A 40 -30.34 -9.08 -0.97
N PHE A 41 -29.86 -10.11 -0.27
CA PHE A 41 -28.81 -10.99 -0.77
C PHE A 41 -29.26 -12.46 -0.75
N VAL A 42 -29.12 -13.14 -1.89
CA VAL A 42 -29.29 -14.59 -2.00
C VAL A 42 -27.93 -15.21 -2.30
N VAL A 43 -27.29 -15.75 -1.27
CA VAL A 43 -25.94 -16.31 -1.34
C VAL A 43 -26.02 -17.83 -1.44
N ALA A 44 -25.77 -18.38 -2.64
CA ALA A 44 -25.63 -19.81 -2.85
C ALA A 44 -24.16 -20.18 -3.00
N TYR A 45 -23.70 -21.21 -2.29
CA TYR A 45 -22.27 -21.51 -2.23
C TYR A 45 -21.99 -23.01 -2.11
N HIS A 46 -20.87 -23.44 -2.69
CA HIS A 46 -20.38 -24.80 -2.53
C HIS A 46 -20.09 -25.10 -1.04
N PRO A 47 -20.45 -26.28 -0.50
CA PRO A 47 -20.28 -26.62 0.92
C PRO A 47 -18.84 -26.41 1.46
N GLY A 48 -17.83 -26.61 0.62
CA GLY A 48 -16.41 -26.37 0.95
C GLY A 48 -16.05 -24.90 1.25
N ALA A 49 -16.94 -23.94 0.96
CA ALA A 49 -16.77 -22.52 1.25
C ALA A 49 -17.51 -22.06 2.53
N ARG A 50 -18.21 -22.96 3.23
CA ARG A 50 -19.14 -22.64 4.33
C ARG A 50 -18.58 -21.69 5.39
N GLU A 51 -17.42 -22.01 5.97
CA GLU A 51 -16.85 -21.18 7.04
C GLU A 51 -16.47 -19.77 6.55
N ARG A 52 -16.00 -19.67 5.30
CA ARG A 52 -15.61 -18.40 4.70
C ARG A 52 -16.82 -17.52 4.38
N VAL A 53 -17.85 -18.12 3.79
CA VAL A 53 -19.11 -17.42 3.52
C VAL A 53 -19.75 -16.97 4.82
N ARG A 54 -19.78 -17.83 5.85
CA ARG A 54 -20.32 -17.48 7.18
C ARG A 54 -19.62 -16.26 7.79
N ALA A 55 -18.30 -16.13 7.63
CA ALA A 55 -17.56 -14.96 8.09
C ALA A 55 -17.85 -13.68 7.27
N LEU A 56 -18.30 -13.82 6.03
CA LEU A 56 -18.60 -12.73 5.10
C LEU A 56 -20.03 -12.20 5.24
N LEU A 57 -21.00 -13.06 5.57
CA LEU A 57 -22.42 -12.70 5.65
C LEU A 57 -22.69 -11.42 6.48
N PRO A 58 -22.11 -11.22 7.68
CA PRO A 58 -22.36 -10.01 8.47
C PRO A 58 -21.84 -8.72 7.82
N GLN A 59 -20.93 -8.83 6.85
CA GLN A 59 -20.28 -7.69 6.20
C GLN A 59 -21.03 -7.22 4.95
N LEU A 60 -21.95 -8.03 4.40
CA LEU A 60 -22.63 -7.72 3.13
C LEU A 60 -23.40 -6.40 3.18
N SER A 61 -24.16 -6.18 4.26
CA SER A 61 -24.90 -4.92 4.44
C SER A 61 -23.95 -3.71 4.57
N GLN A 62 -22.79 -3.88 5.21
CA GLN A 62 -21.77 -2.82 5.28
C GLN A 62 -21.18 -2.52 3.89
N ILE A 63 -20.78 -3.55 3.15
CA ILE A 63 -20.23 -3.41 1.79
C ILE A 63 -21.22 -2.69 0.87
N ARG A 64 -22.50 -3.08 0.94
CA ARG A 64 -23.57 -2.40 0.19
C ARG A 64 -23.67 -0.92 0.55
N ASN A 65 -23.67 -0.58 1.83
CA ASN A 65 -23.78 0.81 2.28
C ASN A 65 -22.56 1.65 1.85
N GLU A 66 -21.36 1.08 1.91
CA GLU A 66 -20.14 1.69 1.40
C GLU A 66 -20.25 1.96 -0.12
N LEU A 67 -20.77 1.01 -0.90
CA LEU A 67 -20.98 1.18 -2.34
C LEU A 67 -22.06 2.22 -2.65
N ARG A 68 -23.19 2.20 -1.95
CA ARG A 68 -24.26 3.21 -2.10
C ARG A 68 -23.74 4.62 -1.86
N ALA A 69 -22.92 4.79 -0.82
CA ALA A 69 -22.26 6.06 -0.55
C ALA A 69 -21.28 6.44 -1.67
N ALA A 70 -20.47 5.49 -2.15
CA ALA A 70 -19.48 5.73 -3.20
C ALA A 70 -20.08 6.12 -4.55
N VAL A 71 -21.22 5.51 -4.94
CA VAL A 71 -21.91 5.81 -6.21
C VAL A 71 -23.04 6.82 -6.07
N GLY A 72 -23.42 7.17 -4.84
CA GLY A 72 -24.46 8.15 -4.51
C GLY A 72 -25.87 7.77 -4.96
N SER A 73 -26.18 6.47 -5.03
CA SER A 73 -27.53 6.00 -5.35
C SER A 73 -27.87 4.68 -4.65
N GLU A 74 -29.16 4.39 -4.52
CA GLU A 74 -29.67 3.14 -3.96
C GLU A 74 -29.49 2.00 -4.98
N VAL A 75 -28.34 1.34 -4.89
CA VAL A 75 -27.97 0.15 -5.67
C VAL A 75 -27.96 -1.11 -4.80
N LEU A 76 -27.82 -2.27 -5.42
CA LEU A 76 -27.70 -3.57 -4.78
C LEU A 76 -28.88 -3.88 -3.86
N SER A 77 -30.08 -3.51 -4.31
CA SER A 77 -31.34 -3.77 -3.59
C SER A 77 -31.63 -5.27 -3.51
N GLU A 78 -31.28 -6.00 -4.58
CA GLU A 78 -31.35 -7.44 -4.66
C GLU A 78 -30.14 -7.95 -5.43
N VAL A 79 -29.37 -8.85 -4.84
CA VAL A 79 -28.15 -9.40 -5.45
C VAL A 79 -28.09 -10.90 -5.21
N HIS A 80 -27.83 -11.65 -6.27
CA HIS A 80 -27.52 -13.06 -6.20
C HIS A 80 -26.02 -13.25 -6.14
N VAL A 81 -25.53 -13.91 -5.11
CA VAL A 81 -24.11 -14.25 -4.97
C VAL A 81 -23.93 -15.75 -5.14
N ARG A 82 -22.95 -16.15 -5.95
CA ARG A 82 -22.52 -17.53 -6.14
C ARG A 82 -21.08 -17.66 -5.69
N VAL A 83 -20.82 -18.57 -4.76
CA VAL A 83 -19.45 -18.91 -4.36
C VAL A 83 -19.14 -20.32 -4.82
N VAL A 84 -18.40 -20.42 -5.92
CA VAL A 84 -18.01 -21.70 -6.52
C VAL A 84 -16.81 -22.29 -5.80
N ALA A 85 -16.63 -23.61 -5.83
CA ALA A 85 -15.43 -24.20 -5.25
C ALA A 85 -14.20 -23.93 -6.12
N LEU A 86 -14.38 -24.07 -7.43
CA LEU A 86 -13.35 -24.01 -8.46
C LEU A 86 -13.87 -23.20 -9.64
N SER A 87 -12.95 -22.55 -10.36
CA SER A 87 -13.30 -21.76 -11.55
C SER A 87 -13.97 -22.59 -12.65
N LEU A 88 -13.72 -23.90 -12.70
CA LEU A 88 -14.34 -24.82 -13.66
C LEU A 88 -15.86 -24.97 -13.48
N GLU A 89 -16.40 -24.63 -12.30
CA GLU A 89 -17.84 -24.70 -12.04
C GLU A 89 -18.62 -23.54 -12.69
N LEU A 90 -17.91 -22.49 -13.13
CA LEU A 90 -18.52 -21.27 -13.66
C LEU A 90 -19.55 -21.55 -14.78
N PRO A 91 -19.28 -22.35 -15.83
CA PRO A 91 -20.25 -22.58 -16.89
C PRO A 91 -21.53 -23.27 -16.42
N ARG A 92 -21.49 -23.99 -15.29
CA ARG A 92 -22.65 -24.67 -14.70
C ARG A 92 -23.49 -23.72 -13.84
N VAL A 93 -22.86 -22.73 -13.22
CA VAL A 93 -23.48 -21.87 -12.20
C VAL A 93 -23.86 -20.50 -12.77
N ALA A 94 -23.15 -20.04 -13.80
CA ALA A 94 -23.38 -18.78 -14.49
C ALA A 94 -22.86 -18.85 -15.94
N PRO A 95 -23.59 -19.53 -16.84
CA PRO A 95 -23.13 -19.74 -18.23
C PRO A 95 -23.00 -18.46 -19.05
N GLU A 96 -23.67 -17.38 -18.64
CA GLU A 96 -23.71 -16.10 -19.35
C GLU A 96 -22.69 -15.08 -18.80
N THR A 97 -22.02 -15.38 -17.68
CA THR A 97 -20.97 -14.51 -17.16
C THR A 97 -19.64 -14.76 -17.89
N PRO A 98 -18.78 -13.74 -18.04
CA PRO A 98 -17.43 -13.93 -18.57
C PRO A 98 -16.59 -14.82 -17.64
N ASP A 99 -15.45 -15.28 -18.15
CA ASP A 99 -14.46 -16.00 -17.34
C ASP A 99 -14.05 -15.20 -16.09
N LEU A 100 -13.63 -15.91 -15.04
CA LEU A 100 -13.31 -15.28 -13.77
C LEU A 100 -12.05 -14.40 -13.89
N GLU A 101 -12.21 -13.11 -13.64
CA GLU A 101 -11.13 -12.13 -13.53
C GLU A 101 -11.05 -11.60 -12.10
N SER A 102 -9.83 -11.39 -11.58
CA SER A 102 -9.63 -10.95 -10.19
C SER A 102 -10.36 -11.82 -9.14
N GLY A 103 -10.58 -13.10 -9.48
CA GLY A 103 -11.26 -14.08 -8.63
C GLY A 103 -12.78 -14.10 -8.71
N GLY A 104 -13.40 -13.39 -9.66
CA GLY A 104 -14.85 -13.38 -9.80
C GLY A 104 -15.33 -12.92 -11.18
N ALA A 105 -16.65 -12.88 -11.34
CA ALA A 105 -17.34 -12.33 -12.49
C ALA A 105 -18.68 -11.75 -12.04
N PHE A 106 -19.30 -10.92 -12.86
CA PHE A 106 -20.62 -10.37 -12.59
C PHE A 106 -21.50 -10.34 -13.85
N SER A 107 -22.81 -10.30 -13.65
CA SER A 107 -23.82 -10.04 -14.67
C SER A 107 -24.79 -8.99 -14.14
N ALA A 108 -24.81 -7.82 -14.78
CA ALA A 108 -25.70 -6.73 -14.40
C ALA A 108 -27.17 -7.07 -14.68
N ASP A 109 -27.45 -7.72 -15.80
CA ASP A 109 -28.80 -8.12 -16.19
C ASP A 109 -29.44 -9.09 -15.20
N GLN A 110 -28.65 -9.99 -14.63
CA GLN A 110 -29.09 -11.00 -13.66
C GLN A 110 -28.87 -10.59 -12.20
N ARG A 111 -28.31 -9.40 -11.95
CA ARG A 111 -27.82 -8.94 -10.62
C ARG A 111 -27.01 -10.03 -9.91
N LEU A 112 -26.18 -10.71 -10.68
CA LEU A 112 -25.46 -11.91 -10.27
C LEU A 112 -23.99 -11.58 -10.10
N VAL A 113 -23.41 -12.02 -8.99
CA VAL A 113 -21.97 -12.01 -8.74
C VAL A 113 -21.50 -13.42 -8.46
N VAL A 114 -20.48 -13.86 -9.17
CA VAL A 114 -19.83 -15.15 -8.97
C VAL A 114 -18.41 -14.91 -8.48
N VAL A 115 -18.00 -15.61 -7.41
CA VAL A 115 -16.64 -15.53 -6.88
C VAL A 115 -16.09 -16.92 -6.64
N SER A 116 -14.81 -17.11 -6.95
CA SER A 116 -14.13 -18.38 -6.73
C SER A 116 -13.77 -18.56 -5.26
N GLY A 117 -13.99 -19.77 -4.75
CA GLY A 117 -13.51 -20.21 -3.44
C GLY A 117 -12.00 -20.43 -3.38
N GLU A 118 -11.31 -20.57 -4.52
CA GLU A 118 -9.86 -20.80 -4.64
C GLU A 118 -9.04 -19.55 -4.32
N THR A 119 -9.55 -18.36 -4.67
CA THR A 119 -8.89 -17.08 -4.38
C THR A 119 -8.76 -16.80 -2.88
N SER A 120 -9.34 -17.67 -2.05
CA SER A 120 -9.25 -17.67 -0.60
C SER A 120 -7.97 -18.29 0.00
N ALA A 121 -6.97 -18.69 -0.80
CA ALA A 121 -5.68 -19.16 -0.25
C ALA A 121 -4.96 -18.09 0.59
N SER A 122 -5.33 -16.81 0.43
CA SER A 122 -4.92 -15.69 1.30
C SER A 122 -6.05 -15.22 2.22
N THR A 123 -5.72 -14.78 3.44
CA THR A 123 -6.68 -14.16 4.37
C THR A 123 -7.41 -13.00 3.67
N GLY A 124 -8.74 -13.06 3.64
CA GLY A 124 -9.60 -12.03 3.03
C GLY A 124 -9.72 -12.07 1.50
N GLY A 125 -9.23 -13.12 0.83
CA GLY A 125 -9.33 -13.25 -0.64
C GLY A 125 -10.77 -13.27 -1.18
N LEU A 126 -11.66 -14.02 -0.53
CA LEU A 126 -13.08 -14.10 -0.91
C LEU A 126 -13.80 -12.76 -0.74
N GLU A 127 -13.61 -12.07 0.39
CA GLU A 127 -14.20 -10.75 0.64
C GLU A 127 -13.74 -9.74 -0.40
N ARG A 128 -12.44 -9.76 -0.72
CA ARG A 128 -11.83 -8.87 -1.72
C ARG A 128 -12.43 -9.08 -3.10
N ALA A 129 -12.48 -10.33 -3.57
CA ALA A 129 -13.11 -10.66 -4.85
C ALA A 129 -14.58 -10.24 -4.87
N LEU A 130 -15.32 -10.48 -3.78
CA LEU A 130 -16.71 -10.05 -3.69
C LEU A 130 -16.86 -8.53 -3.75
N ARG A 131 -16.05 -7.77 -3.00
CA ARG A 131 -16.08 -6.30 -3.04
C ARG A 131 -15.78 -5.77 -4.44
N HIS A 132 -14.83 -6.38 -5.15
CA HIS A 132 -14.49 -6.02 -6.53
C HIS A 132 -15.69 -6.22 -7.47
N GLN A 133 -16.28 -7.41 -7.47
CA GLN A 133 -17.41 -7.72 -8.36
C GLN A 133 -18.68 -6.94 -7.99
N LEU A 134 -18.95 -6.71 -6.70
CA LEU A 134 -20.05 -5.85 -6.26
C LEU A 134 -19.82 -4.39 -6.67
N ALA A 135 -18.58 -3.90 -6.75
CA ALA A 135 -18.28 -2.56 -7.22
C ALA A 135 -18.63 -2.39 -8.70
N HIS A 136 -18.34 -3.39 -9.55
CA HIS A 136 -18.78 -3.39 -10.94
C HIS A 136 -20.30 -3.39 -11.05
N LEU A 137 -20.98 -4.29 -10.33
CA LEU A 137 -22.45 -4.37 -10.36
C LEU A 137 -23.08 -3.05 -9.88
N ALA A 138 -22.59 -2.48 -8.78
CA ALA A 138 -23.04 -1.19 -8.26
C ALA A 138 -22.86 -0.06 -9.28
N LEU A 139 -21.72 -0.02 -9.98
CA LEU A 139 -21.46 1.00 -10.98
C LEU A 139 -22.36 0.84 -12.22
N ALA A 140 -22.63 -0.40 -12.65
CA ALA A 140 -23.56 -0.70 -13.73
C ALA A 140 -25.00 -0.30 -13.39
N GLU A 141 -25.48 -0.65 -12.20
CA GLU A 141 -26.81 -0.23 -11.73
C GLU A 141 -26.91 1.30 -11.56
N ALA A 142 -25.87 1.91 -10.96
CA ALA A 142 -25.83 3.35 -10.70
C ALA A 142 -25.78 4.19 -11.99
N SER A 143 -25.15 3.67 -13.04
CA SER A 143 -25.11 4.35 -14.36
C SER A 143 -26.34 4.06 -15.21
N GLY A 144 -27.21 3.13 -14.80
CA GLY A 144 -28.37 2.73 -15.59
C GLY A 144 -27.99 2.05 -16.92
N GLY A 145 -26.86 1.34 -16.96
CA GLY A 145 -26.36 0.69 -18.16
C GLY A 145 -25.64 1.60 -19.15
N ALA A 146 -25.35 2.86 -18.78
CA ALA A 146 -24.52 3.74 -19.60
C ALA A 146 -23.11 3.17 -19.76
N GLU A 147 -22.48 3.44 -20.91
CA GLU A 147 -21.14 2.94 -21.20
C GLU A 147 -20.10 3.61 -20.30
N ILE A 148 -19.31 2.79 -19.60
CA ILE A 148 -18.22 3.21 -18.74
C ILE A 148 -16.93 2.66 -19.33
N PRO A 149 -15.89 3.50 -19.55
CA PRO A 149 -14.59 3.01 -20.00
C PRO A 149 -14.06 1.91 -19.09
N GLY A 150 -13.61 0.80 -19.68
CA GLY A 150 -13.15 -0.37 -18.94
C GLY A 150 -12.08 -0.05 -17.90
N TRP A 151 -11.12 0.82 -18.24
CA TRP A 151 -10.08 1.28 -17.30
C TRP A 151 -10.69 1.94 -16.05
N PHE A 152 -11.73 2.76 -16.19
CA PHE A 152 -12.34 3.44 -15.04
C PHE A 152 -13.16 2.46 -14.20
N GLY A 153 -13.94 1.58 -14.84
CA GLY A 153 -14.70 0.54 -14.16
C GLY A 153 -13.79 -0.39 -13.33
N GLU A 154 -12.72 -0.89 -13.95
CA GLU A 154 -11.70 -1.71 -13.29
C GLU A 154 -11.00 -0.93 -12.17
N GLY A 155 -10.57 0.31 -12.45
CA GLY A 155 -9.93 1.16 -11.46
C GLY A 155 -10.81 1.41 -10.23
N PHE A 156 -12.11 1.65 -10.44
CA PHE A 156 -13.08 1.80 -9.36
C PHE A 156 -13.21 0.53 -8.52
N ALA A 157 -13.35 -0.64 -9.17
CA ALA A 157 -13.45 -1.92 -8.49
C ALA A 157 -12.19 -2.26 -7.67
N VAL A 158 -11.01 -2.07 -8.25
CA VAL A 158 -9.70 -2.29 -7.61
C VAL A 158 -9.44 -1.30 -6.46
N ASN A 159 -9.87 -0.05 -6.59
CA ASN A 159 -9.81 0.93 -5.50
C ASN A 159 -10.74 0.54 -4.35
N PHE A 160 -11.99 0.18 -4.66
CA PHE A 160 -13.01 -0.16 -3.67
C PHE A 160 -12.71 -1.47 -2.94
N SER A 161 -12.26 -2.50 -3.66
CA SER A 161 -11.90 -3.82 -3.10
C SER A 161 -10.68 -3.78 -2.18
N ARG A 162 -9.94 -2.67 -2.18
CA ARG A 162 -8.67 -2.49 -1.46
C ARG A 162 -7.63 -3.56 -1.82
N GLU A 163 -7.67 -4.05 -3.06
CA GLU A 163 -6.71 -5.02 -3.59
C GLU A 163 -5.25 -4.59 -3.35
N SER A 164 -4.45 -5.52 -2.83
CA SER A 164 -2.99 -5.46 -2.60
C SER A 164 -2.36 -4.07 -2.75
N ARG A 165 -2.73 -3.14 -1.84
CA ARG A 165 -2.17 -1.77 -1.81
C ARG A 165 -0.64 -1.80 -1.95
N GLY A 166 0.05 -2.76 -1.32
CA GLY A 166 1.50 -2.93 -1.43
C GLY A 166 2.03 -3.19 -2.85
N ALA A 167 1.43 -4.12 -3.61
CA ALA A 167 1.87 -4.41 -4.98
C ALA A 167 1.63 -3.21 -5.92
N ARG A 168 0.49 -2.54 -5.72
CA ARG A 168 0.13 -1.30 -6.44
C ARG A 168 1.10 -0.16 -6.16
N LEU A 169 1.47 0.03 -4.90
CA LEU A 169 2.45 1.03 -4.48
C LEU A 169 3.79 0.78 -5.16
N SER A 170 4.28 -0.46 -5.21
CA SER A 170 5.52 -0.81 -5.90
C SER A 170 5.50 -0.49 -7.40
N SER A 171 4.40 -0.80 -8.10
CA SER A 171 4.27 -0.51 -9.54
C SER A 171 4.25 0.99 -9.82
N ILE A 172 3.46 1.76 -9.06
CA ILE A 172 3.36 3.22 -9.23
C ILE A 172 4.69 3.88 -8.85
N GLU A 173 5.33 3.46 -7.76
CA GLU A 173 6.63 3.99 -7.33
C GLU A 173 7.71 3.77 -8.39
N LEU A 174 7.79 2.56 -8.95
CA LEU A 174 8.76 2.25 -10.01
C LEU A 174 8.51 3.09 -11.27
N ALA A 175 7.26 3.26 -11.67
CA ALA A 175 6.87 4.08 -12.81
C ALA A 175 7.17 5.58 -12.61
N VAL A 176 6.87 6.11 -11.43
CA VAL A 176 7.19 7.51 -11.07
C VAL A 176 8.71 7.74 -10.98
N LEU A 177 9.49 6.73 -10.61
CA LEU A 177 10.96 6.79 -10.63
C LEU A 177 11.53 6.72 -12.05
N SER A 178 10.90 5.98 -12.96
CA SER A 178 11.37 5.78 -14.33
C SER A 178 10.88 6.84 -15.32
N GLY A 179 9.84 7.61 -14.98
CA GLY A 179 9.27 8.63 -15.85
C GLY A 179 8.10 9.40 -15.22
N GLU A 180 7.22 9.91 -16.08
CA GLU A 180 6.01 10.63 -15.67
C GLU A 180 4.82 9.66 -15.63
N PRO A 181 3.87 9.80 -14.68
CA PRO A 181 2.64 9.02 -14.70
C PRO A 181 1.94 9.07 -16.06
N PRO A 182 1.26 7.99 -16.50
CA PRO A 182 0.52 8.00 -17.76
C PRO A 182 -0.57 9.09 -17.74
N SER A 183 -0.95 9.57 -18.91
CA SER A 183 -2.10 10.47 -19.03
C SER A 183 -3.43 9.69 -19.00
N LEU A 184 -4.53 10.36 -18.68
CA LEU A 184 -5.88 9.78 -18.77
C LEU A 184 -6.21 9.28 -20.19
N SER A 185 -5.69 9.96 -21.21
CA SER A 185 -5.86 9.52 -22.60
C SER A 185 -5.11 8.22 -22.89
N ALA A 186 -3.93 8.03 -22.29
CA ALA A 186 -3.18 6.78 -22.38
C ALA A 186 -3.94 5.65 -21.69
N LEU A 187 -4.53 5.93 -20.51
CA LEU A 187 -5.39 4.96 -19.82
C LEU A 187 -6.61 4.55 -20.65
N SER A 188 -7.15 5.48 -21.45
CA SER A 188 -8.31 5.21 -22.30
C SER A 188 -7.97 4.43 -23.57
N SER A 189 -6.70 4.39 -23.98
CA SER A 189 -6.26 3.84 -25.26
C SER A 189 -5.74 2.40 -25.21
N GLU A 190 -5.34 1.91 -24.03
CA GLU A 190 -4.83 0.55 -23.88
C GLU A 190 -5.94 -0.38 -23.39
N GLY A 191 -6.31 -1.34 -24.24
CA GLY A 191 -7.13 -2.47 -23.83
C GLY A 191 -6.39 -3.28 -22.76
N THR A 192 -7.14 -3.82 -21.79
CA THR A 192 -6.69 -4.65 -20.67
C THR A 192 -5.89 -5.88 -21.14
N ALA A 193 -4.62 -5.70 -21.44
CA ALA A 193 -3.73 -6.78 -21.85
C ALA A 193 -3.13 -7.47 -20.61
N GLU A 194 -3.20 -8.80 -20.54
CA GLU A 194 -2.52 -9.66 -19.54
C GLU A 194 -0.99 -9.60 -19.70
N SER A 195 -0.40 -8.45 -19.38
CA SER A 195 1.04 -8.19 -19.41
C SER A 195 1.44 -7.38 -18.19
N SER A 196 2.75 -7.27 -17.89
CA SER A 196 3.21 -6.38 -16.81
C SER A 196 2.78 -4.92 -17.01
N ALA A 197 2.58 -4.49 -18.26
CA ALA A 197 2.02 -3.18 -18.60
C ALA A 197 0.54 -3.07 -18.20
N GLY A 198 -0.22 -4.17 -18.29
CA GLY A 198 -1.61 -4.23 -17.81
C GLY A 198 -1.75 -4.07 -16.30
N ASP A 199 -0.82 -4.63 -15.52
CA ASP A 199 -0.82 -4.46 -14.06
C ASP A 199 -0.48 -3.02 -13.63
N GLU A 200 0.45 -2.37 -14.33
CA GLU A 200 0.76 -0.95 -14.13
C GLU A 200 -0.44 -0.07 -14.49
N HIS A 201 -1.05 -0.33 -15.64
CA HIS A 201 -2.23 0.39 -16.11
C HIS A 201 -3.39 0.28 -15.11
N ARG A 202 -3.69 -0.95 -14.65
CA ARG A 202 -4.69 -1.21 -13.61
C ARG A 202 -4.38 -0.45 -12.32
N ALA A 203 -3.10 -0.40 -11.93
CA ALA A 203 -2.66 0.34 -10.75
C ALA A 203 -2.94 1.85 -10.86
N PHE A 204 -2.62 2.46 -12.00
CA PHE A 204 -2.88 3.88 -12.25
C PHE A 204 -4.38 4.19 -12.39
N ALA A 205 -5.14 3.34 -13.07
CA ALA A 205 -6.59 3.46 -13.15
C ALA A 205 -7.24 3.46 -11.76
N ALA A 206 -6.78 2.57 -10.87
CA ALA A 206 -7.28 2.52 -9.50
C ALA A 206 -6.81 3.70 -8.65
N ASP A 207 -5.62 4.26 -8.92
CA ASP A 207 -5.18 5.51 -8.28
C ASP A 207 -6.01 6.71 -8.75
N PHE A 208 -6.39 6.76 -10.03
CA PHE A 208 -7.32 7.78 -10.52
C PHE A 208 -8.68 7.65 -9.86
N ALA A 209 -9.22 6.43 -9.73
CA ALA A 209 -10.47 6.22 -9.01
C ALA A 209 -10.37 6.71 -7.55
N ARG A 210 -9.25 6.46 -6.87
CA ARG A 210 -8.97 7.04 -5.54
C ARG A 210 -8.95 8.57 -5.57
N PHE A 211 -8.31 9.18 -6.57
CA PHE A 211 -8.28 10.64 -6.74
C PHE A 211 -9.68 11.22 -6.98
N ALA A 212 -10.51 10.55 -7.77
CA ALA A 212 -11.90 10.90 -7.97
C ALA A 212 -12.73 10.80 -6.67
N SER A 213 -12.46 9.79 -5.84
CA SER A 213 -13.14 9.60 -4.55
C SER A 213 -12.62 10.49 -3.41
N LEU A 214 -11.65 11.39 -3.65
CA LEU A 214 -11.19 12.34 -2.62
C LEU A 214 -12.30 13.30 -2.21
N GLU A 215 -13.07 13.79 -3.18
CA GLU A 215 -14.29 14.55 -2.92
C GLU A 215 -15.48 13.59 -3.08
N PRO A 216 -16.28 13.39 -2.01
CA PRO A 216 -17.30 12.35 -1.98
C PRO A 216 -18.39 12.53 -3.05
N GLU A 217 -18.60 13.74 -3.56
CA GLU A 217 -19.61 14.06 -4.58
C GLU A 217 -19.20 13.77 -6.02
N ARG A 218 -17.90 13.62 -6.32
CA ARG A 218 -17.43 13.51 -7.71
C ARG A 218 -17.88 12.23 -8.39
N VAL A 219 -17.69 11.07 -7.77
CA VAL A 219 -18.13 9.79 -8.35
C VAL A 219 -19.67 9.74 -8.47
N PRO A 220 -20.45 10.13 -7.45
CA PRO A 220 -21.90 10.31 -7.59
C PRO A 220 -22.31 11.23 -8.75
N ALA A 221 -21.68 12.39 -8.89
CA ALA A 221 -22.00 13.35 -9.95
C ALA A 221 -21.65 12.80 -11.35
N LEU A 222 -20.52 12.11 -11.48
CA LEU A 222 -20.09 11.43 -12.70
C LEU A 222 -21.14 10.38 -13.11
N VAL A 223 -21.49 9.48 -12.19
CA VAL A 223 -22.41 8.38 -12.45
C VAL A 223 -23.82 8.86 -12.73
N SER A 224 -24.28 9.88 -12.00
CA SER A 224 -25.57 10.55 -12.26
C SER A 224 -25.61 11.18 -13.65
N SER A 225 -24.52 11.84 -14.08
CA SER A 225 -24.41 12.45 -15.41
C SER A 225 -24.40 11.38 -16.52
N LEU A 226 -23.71 10.26 -16.31
CA LEU A 226 -23.72 9.10 -17.21
C LEU A 226 -25.13 8.53 -17.37
N ARG A 227 -25.84 8.32 -16.25
CA ARG A 227 -27.25 7.89 -16.27
C ARG A 227 -28.15 8.90 -17.00
N GLY A 228 -27.83 10.18 -16.92
CA GLY A 228 -28.49 11.26 -17.67
C GLY A 228 -28.17 11.28 -19.17
N GLY A 229 -27.31 10.37 -19.66
CA GLY A 229 -26.95 10.24 -21.08
C GLY A 229 -25.76 11.09 -21.52
N LEU A 230 -25.03 11.72 -20.61
CA LEU A 230 -23.78 12.39 -20.97
C LEU A 230 -22.72 11.34 -21.31
N PRO A 231 -21.92 11.54 -22.38
CA PRO A 231 -20.77 10.69 -22.63
C PRO A 231 -19.72 10.85 -21.52
N PHE A 232 -18.95 9.80 -21.26
CA PHE A 232 -18.04 9.72 -20.11
C PHE A 232 -17.13 10.94 -19.94
N ASP A 233 -16.46 11.40 -20.99
CA ASP A 233 -15.55 12.55 -20.91
C ASP A 233 -16.27 13.82 -20.42
N ARG A 234 -17.50 14.04 -20.89
CA ARG A 234 -18.32 15.21 -20.48
C ARG A 234 -18.87 15.04 -19.07
N ALA A 235 -19.26 13.83 -18.70
CA ALA A 235 -19.69 13.50 -17.35
C ALA A 235 -18.53 13.70 -16.35
N LEU A 236 -17.30 13.34 -16.73
CA LEU A 236 -16.09 13.55 -15.93
C LEU A 236 -15.77 15.04 -15.77
N GLU A 237 -15.79 15.81 -16.86
CA GLU A 237 -15.59 17.26 -16.80
C GLU A 237 -16.63 17.95 -15.90
N SER A 238 -17.90 17.53 -16.01
CA SER A 238 -19.00 18.03 -15.18
C SER A 238 -18.80 17.70 -13.70
N ALA A 239 -18.44 16.46 -13.38
CA ALA A 239 -18.23 16.00 -12.01
C ALA A 239 -17.06 16.71 -11.30
N PHE A 240 -15.99 17.00 -12.04
CA PHE A 240 -14.83 17.71 -11.51
C PHE A 240 -14.95 19.24 -11.59
N GLY A 241 -15.90 19.77 -12.36
CA GLY A 241 -16.01 21.20 -12.64
C GLY A 241 -14.81 21.76 -13.41
N ALA A 242 -14.11 20.91 -14.16
CA ALA A 242 -12.86 21.26 -14.83
C ALA A 242 -12.74 20.52 -16.18
N ARG A 243 -11.91 21.05 -17.09
CA ARG A 243 -11.65 20.38 -18.38
C ARG A 243 -10.79 19.13 -18.18
N ALA A 244 -10.90 18.14 -19.06
CA ALA A 244 -10.16 16.88 -18.99
C ALA A 244 -8.64 17.08 -18.84
N ALA A 245 -8.05 18.03 -19.58
CA ALA A 245 -6.63 18.36 -19.48
C ALA A 245 -6.20 18.95 -18.12
N THR A 246 -7.12 19.62 -17.42
CA THR A 246 -6.87 20.12 -16.07
C THR A 246 -6.97 18.98 -15.06
N ILE A 247 -7.98 18.11 -15.21
CA ILE A 247 -8.15 16.91 -14.36
C ILE A 247 -6.93 16.00 -14.45
N ASP A 248 -6.50 15.69 -15.68
CA ASP A 248 -5.31 14.88 -15.96
C ASP A 248 -4.07 15.44 -15.27
N ARG A 249 -3.79 16.74 -15.45
CA ARG A 249 -2.65 17.39 -14.82
C ARG A 249 -2.73 17.37 -13.29
N SER A 250 -3.88 17.70 -12.72
CA SER A 250 -4.06 17.72 -11.26
C SER A 250 -3.89 16.34 -10.65
N TRP A 251 -4.39 15.29 -11.31
CA TRP A 251 -4.17 13.91 -10.88
C TRP A 251 -2.70 13.51 -10.97
N ARG A 252 -2.03 13.77 -12.10
CA ARG A 252 -0.60 13.44 -12.28
C ARG A 252 0.28 14.20 -11.27
N GLU A 253 -0.03 15.45 -10.98
CA GLU A 253 0.64 16.21 -9.91
C GLU A 253 0.41 15.58 -8.52
N ASP A 254 -0.81 15.13 -8.21
CA ASP A 254 -1.12 14.43 -6.96
C ASP A 254 -0.36 13.10 -6.83
N VAL A 255 -0.29 12.31 -7.91
CA VAL A 255 0.53 11.09 -7.98
C VAL A 255 1.99 11.44 -7.74
N SER A 256 2.57 12.35 -8.53
CA SER A 256 3.98 12.72 -8.37
C SER A 256 4.28 13.21 -6.96
N ARG A 257 3.43 14.04 -6.34
CA ARG A 257 3.65 14.51 -4.96
C ARG A 257 3.65 13.39 -3.93
N ARG A 258 2.72 12.43 -4.04
CA ARG A 258 2.61 11.30 -3.11
C ARG A 258 3.77 10.31 -3.23
N TYR A 259 4.32 10.14 -4.43
CA TYR A 259 5.32 9.11 -4.72
C TYR A 259 6.76 9.65 -4.90
N ALA A 260 6.95 10.97 -5.07
CA ALA A 260 8.28 11.58 -5.25
C ALA A 260 9.12 11.70 -3.97
N PHE A 261 8.61 11.37 -2.78
CA PHE A 261 9.37 11.52 -1.53
C PHE A 261 10.40 10.40 -1.31
N PHE A 262 10.20 9.23 -1.91
CA PHE A 262 11.09 8.07 -1.80
C PHE A 262 12.54 8.33 -2.24
N PRO A 263 12.82 8.93 -3.41
CA PRO A 263 14.20 9.21 -3.82
C PRO A 263 14.89 10.18 -2.84
N VAL A 264 14.20 11.18 -2.31
CA VAL A 264 14.76 12.11 -1.30
C VAL A 264 15.14 11.38 -0.02
N ALA A 265 14.25 10.52 0.49
CA ALA A 265 14.51 9.71 1.68
C ALA A 265 15.68 8.72 1.47
N LEU A 266 15.76 8.10 0.29
CA LEU A 266 16.84 7.18 -0.06
C LEU A 266 18.20 7.89 -0.16
N LEU A 267 18.26 9.08 -0.78
CA LEU A 267 19.47 9.91 -0.80
C LEU A 267 19.91 10.29 0.62
N GLY A 268 18.96 10.66 1.49
CA GLY A 268 19.23 10.94 2.90
C GLY A 268 19.83 9.73 3.63
N LEU A 269 19.30 8.53 3.41
CA LEU A 269 19.82 7.30 3.99
C LEU A 269 21.23 6.96 3.48
N LEU A 270 21.46 7.08 2.16
CA LEU A 270 22.78 6.85 1.56
C LEU A 270 23.81 7.87 2.06
N MET A 271 23.40 9.12 2.27
CA MET A 271 24.25 10.15 2.88
C MET A 271 24.65 9.76 4.32
N TRP A 272 23.70 9.33 5.16
CA TRP A 272 24.00 8.85 6.51
C TRP A 272 24.91 7.62 6.51
N LEU A 273 24.67 6.68 5.59
CA LEU A 273 25.53 5.51 5.41
C LEU A 273 26.96 5.92 5.02
N ALA A 274 27.10 6.87 4.10
CA ALA A 274 28.39 7.42 3.69
C ALA A 274 29.11 8.09 4.87
N ILE A 275 28.42 8.91 5.67
CA ILE A 275 28.96 9.54 6.88
C ILE A 275 29.44 8.46 7.87
N PHE A 276 28.64 7.42 8.09
CA PHE A 276 29.00 6.32 8.99
C PHE A 276 30.24 5.55 8.50
N VAL A 277 30.29 5.20 7.21
CA VAL A 277 31.43 4.50 6.59
C VAL A 277 32.69 5.36 6.66
N VAL A 278 32.61 6.64 6.29
CA VAL A 278 33.74 7.57 6.39
C VAL A 278 34.20 7.72 7.84
N GLY A 279 33.27 7.83 8.80
CA GLY A 279 33.57 7.88 10.22
C GLY A 279 34.30 6.62 10.71
N LYS A 280 33.86 5.43 10.30
CA LYS A 280 34.52 4.15 10.59
C LYS A 280 35.93 4.09 9.98
N ILE A 281 36.12 4.53 8.74
CA ILE A 281 37.43 4.59 8.08
C ILE A 281 38.36 5.55 8.83
N ARG A 282 37.90 6.76 9.17
CA ARG A 282 38.69 7.75 9.93
C ARG A 282 39.09 7.22 11.30
N LYS A 283 38.16 6.58 12.03
CA LYS A 283 38.45 5.96 13.34
C LYS A 283 39.48 4.84 13.23
N ARG A 284 39.37 3.97 12.21
CA ARG A 284 40.33 2.89 11.95
C ARG A 284 41.73 3.44 11.62
N ARG A 285 41.82 4.46 10.76
CA ARG A 285 43.08 5.12 10.43
C ARG A 285 43.73 5.79 11.65
N ALA A 286 42.95 6.46 12.49
CA ALA A 286 43.43 7.08 13.73
C ALA A 286 43.95 6.05 14.74
N ALA A 287 43.26 4.91 14.89
CA ALA A 287 43.68 3.81 15.76
C ALA A 287 44.99 3.15 15.25
N ALA A 288 45.14 2.95 13.94
CA ALA A 288 46.38 2.43 13.35
C ALA A 288 47.57 3.39 13.59
N ALA A 289 47.38 4.70 13.38
CA ALA A 289 48.41 5.71 13.62
C ALA A 289 48.81 5.82 15.11
N SER A 290 47.87 5.59 16.04
CA SER A 290 48.15 5.57 17.48
C SER A 290 48.88 4.30 17.94
N SER A 291 48.68 3.17 17.25
CA SER A 291 49.42 1.92 17.49
C SER A 291 50.90 2.07 17.10
N GLU A 292 51.20 2.70 15.95
CA GLU A 292 52.58 3.01 15.53
C GLU A 292 53.29 3.98 16.49
N ARG A 293 52.56 4.97 17.03
CA ARG A 293 53.11 5.93 18.01
C ARG A 293 53.43 5.30 19.36
N THR A 294 52.75 4.20 19.70
CA THR A 294 52.97 3.45 20.94
C THR A 294 54.13 2.45 20.79
N SER A 295 54.38 1.93 19.58
CA SER A 295 55.55 1.08 19.30
C SER A 295 56.85 1.87 19.09
N THR A 296 56.78 3.14 18.68
CA THR A 296 57.96 4.04 18.53
C THR A 296 58.31 4.86 19.77
N ARG A 297 57.57 4.72 20.88
CA ARG A 297 57.98 5.31 22.15
C ARG A 297 59.17 4.48 22.67
N PRO A 298 60.42 5.00 22.72
CA PRO A 298 61.53 4.22 23.23
C PRO A 298 61.20 3.73 24.65
N ARG A 299 61.58 2.50 24.99
CA ARG A 299 61.54 1.87 26.34
C ARG A 299 62.36 2.64 27.40
N ARG A 300 62.45 3.98 27.32
CA ARG A 300 63.12 4.87 28.25
C ARG A 300 62.16 5.39 29.32
N LEU A 301 61.33 4.53 29.91
CA LEU A 301 60.54 4.88 31.10
C LEU A 301 60.17 3.65 31.93
N ARG A 302 61.08 2.67 32.03
CA ARG A 302 61.05 1.64 33.09
C ARG A 302 62.32 1.56 33.94
N ALA A 303 63.28 2.47 33.75
CA ALA A 303 64.51 2.51 34.55
C ALA A 303 64.54 3.60 35.64
N ARG A 304 63.53 4.47 35.77
CA ARG A 304 63.54 5.59 36.74
C ARG A 304 62.73 5.38 38.02
N VAL A 305 62.07 4.24 38.21
CA VAL A 305 61.35 3.93 39.47
C VAL A 305 62.17 3.05 40.43
N ILE A 306 63.30 2.47 39.99
CA ILE A 306 64.13 1.63 40.86
C ILE A 306 65.25 2.42 41.57
N HIS A 307 65.74 3.54 41.02
CA HIS A 307 66.80 4.33 41.67
C HIS A 307 66.31 5.34 42.73
N ARG A 308 65.04 5.79 42.69
CA ARG A 308 64.52 6.76 43.68
C ARG A 308 64.12 6.15 45.04
N ARG A 309 64.21 4.81 45.18
CA ARG A 309 63.92 4.10 46.43
C ARG A 309 65.18 3.79 47.27
N LEU A 310 66.37 4.08 46.74
CA LEU A 310 67.64 3.89 47.45
C LEU A 310 68.23 5.21 47.99
N GLU A 311 67.85 6.37 47.44
CA GLU A 311 68.29 7.68 47.96
C GLU A 311 67.51 8.15 49.20
N THR A 312 66.24 7.77 49.36
CA THR A 312 65.44 8.15 50.53
C THR A 312 65.78 7.37 51.80
N ARG A 313 66.40 6.18 51.69
CA ARG A 313 66.90 5.44 52.87
C ARG A 313 68.31 5.85 53.32
N GLY A 314 69.07 6.57 52.49
CA GLY A 314 70.40 7.09 52.85
C GLY A 314 70.37 8.46 53.55
N LEU A 315 69.31 9.24 53.34
CA LEU A 315 69.19 10.61 53.86
C LEU A 315 68.47 10.71 55.22
N GLU A 316 67.63 9.74 55.59
CA GLU A 316 67.03 9.68 56.94
C GLU A 316 68.03 9.27 58.04
N ALA A 317 69.15 8.63 57.68
CA ALA A 317 70.19 8.26 58.64
C ALA A 317 71.18 9.40 58.99
N SER A 318 71.12 10.54 58.29
CA SER A 318 72.10 11.65 58.47
C SER A 318 71.49 12.96 58.99
N ALA A 319 70.16 13.07 59.10
CA ALA A 319 69.48 14.29 59.59
C ALA A 319 69.02 14.21 61.06
N ALA A 320 69.12 13.05 61.72
CA ALA A 320 68.74 12.88 63.14
C ALA A 320 69.84 13.32 64.14
N ARG A 321 70.81 14.12 63.69
CA ARG A 321 71.96 14.52 64.53
C ARG A 321 72.36 15.97 64.23
N ARG A 322 71.58 16.93 64.71
CA ARG A 322 72.02 18.23 65.29
C ARG A 322 70.84 19.20 65.48
N ASP A 323 70.64 19.56 66.75
CA ASP A 323 70.18 20.83 67.31
C ASP A 323 68.71 21.25 67.05
N GLY A 324 67.87 21.63 68.03
CA GLY A 324 68.12 22.01 69.41
C GLY A 324 67.47 23.37 69.72
N VAL A 325 66.24 23.35 70.26
CA VAL A 325 65.59 24.34 71.15
C VAL A 325 65.17 25.73 70.60
N SER A 326 63.85 26.01 70.56
CA SER A 326 63.25 27.17 71.27
C SER A 326 61.70 27.18 71.32
N VAL A 327 61.22 27.26 72.57
CA VAL A 327 59.94 27.67 73.22
C VAL A 327 58.59 27.03 72.81
N PRO A 328 57.84 26.41 73.76
CA PRO A 328 56.54 25.78 73.54
C PRO A 328 55.39 26.79 73.39
N LYS A 329 54.45 26.50 72.48
CA LYS A 329 53.14 27.15 72.42
C LYS A 329 52.12 26.26 73.13
N VAL A 330 51.17 26.85 73.87
CA VAL A 330 50.09 26.12 74.55
C VAL A 330 48.75 26.64 74.05
N GLU A 331 47.84 25.72 73.76
CA GLU A 331 46.49 25.98 73.26
C GLU A 331 45.51 26.05 74.44
N HIS A 332 44.75 27.14 74.54
CA HIS A 332 43.67 27.28 75.51
C HIS A 332 42.45 27.89 74.80
N ASP A 333 41.28 27.27 74.97
CA ASP A 333 40.02 27.64 74.32
C ASP A 333 40.09 27.84 72.79
N GLY A 334 40.87 26.98 72.12
CA GLY A 334 40.91 26.88 70.65
C GLY A 334 41.67 27.99 69.93
N ASN A 335 42.46 28.80 70.63
CA ASN A 335 43.41 29.73 70.03
C ASN A 335 44.80 29.64 70.67
N TRP A 336 45.83 29.79 69.83
CA TRP A 336 47.23 29.63 70.23
C TRP A 336 47.81 30.93 70.78
N HIS A 337 48.36 30.86 72.00
CA HIS A 337 49.06 31.96 72.63
C HIS A 337 50.55 31.61 72.83
N THR A 338 51.41 32.58 72.56
CA THR A 338 52.82 32.55 72.98
C THR A 338 52.93 33.28 74.31
N LEU A 339 53.40 32.58 75.34
CA LEU A 339 53.83 33.21 76.59
C LEU A 339 55.13 33.99 76.29
N HIS A 340 55.18 35.27 76.65
CA HIS A 340 56.41 36.07 76.59
C HIS A 340 57.41 35.63 77.65
#